data_AF-A0A8D2ZYD8-F1
#
_entry.id   AF-A0A8D2ZYD8-F1
#
_cell.length_a   1.000
_cell.length_b   1.000
_cell.length_c   1.000
_cell.angle_alpha   90.00
_cell.angle_beta   90.00
_cell.angle_gamma   90.00
#
_symmetry.space_group_name_H-M   'P 1'
#
loop_
_entity.id
_entity.type
_entity.pdbx_description
1 polymer ?
#
loop_
_entity_poly.entity_id
_entity_poly.type
_entity_poly.pdbx_seq_one_letter_code
_entity_poly.pdbx_strand_id
1 'polypeptide(L)'
;MATDIVAQLADSLAKTGVEDGELSYKGQGRKLDDAQSVEEIVKEIQDFEGLQALRLEGNTVGVEAAKAIAKALETKSEFKRCYWSDMFTGRLRSEIPPSLNSLGDALMLAGARLTVLDLSDNAFGPDGVKGIENLLKSTACYTLQELRLNNCGMGIGGGKILAASLIQCHKKSSADGAPLSLKVFVAGRNRLENDGATALAQAFQLMGSLEEVHMPQNGINHPGVTALATAVQHNPQLRILNLNDNTFTERGAIAMAQGLKHLRSIQVINFGDCLVRPEGAIAIAESVSEGIPILKELNLSFCEITEEAALAVAHAVKDKVQLEKLDLNGTKLQGSCCSSHICLDDDGDLDDDDDDEDEDEDEERDDDDEEVNEEEVEEEEEEEEEEESLGNNVISLTFYSFPCQLSTPVSAPRPPDVSSFLSFPSPDKLLKLGARRALLIEQQVNGGSISQSHALLKKAFSTPSFQGYSFVSSLLVLLGLLKSEDKVKPVLVVPGHLHTLEHVVRQDYFPKENVAVLEAFLSRNNKTLESCGNARNGLQSTLQRVRF
;
A
#
# COMPACT_ATOMS: atom_id res chain seq x y z
N MET A 1 -10.49 -26.99 39.31
CA MET A 1 -9.82 -28.24 38.83
C MET A 1 -10.26 -28.62 37.42
N ALA A 2 -11.55 -28.76 37.09
CA ALA A 2 -11.97 -29.06 35.70
C ALA A 2 -11.90 -27.84 34.74
N THR A 3 -12.04 -26.62 35.26
CA THR A 3 -12.03 -25.37 34.46
C THR A 3 -10.62 -24.90 34.08
N ASP A 4 -9.61 -25.13 34.93
CA ASP A 4 -8.22 -24.77 34.61
C ASP A 4 -7.62 -25.68 33.54
N ILE A 5 -8.02 -26.96 33.52
CA ILE A 5 -7.58 -27.92 32.50
C ILE A 5 -8.18 -27.56 31.13
N VAL A 6 -9.42 -27.05 31.09
CA VAL A 6 -10.07 -26.65 29.84
C VAL A 6 -9.50 -25.32 29.31
N ALA A 7 -9.13 -24.38 30.19
CA ALA A 7 -8.42 -23.15 29.78
C ALA A 7 -6.99 -23.45 29.30
N GLN A 8 -6.26 -24.34 29.99
CA GLN A 8 -4.95 -24.81 29.53
C GLN A 8 -5.04 -25.64 28.24
N LEU A 9 -6.08 -26.47 28.07
CA LEU A 9 -6.31 -27.18 26.81
C LEU A 9 -6.67 -26.20 25.68
N ALA A 10 -7.47 -25.16 25.95
CA ALA A 10 -7.85 -24.16 24.95
C ALA A 10 -6.66 -23.29 24.54
N ASP A 11 -5.77 -22.92 25.47
CA ASP A 11 -4.52 -22.23 25.17
C ASP A 11 -3.51 -23.16 24.46
N SER A 12 -3.46 -24.45 24.80
CA SER A 12 -2.68 -25.47 24.06
C SER A 12 -3.27 -25.78 22.68
N LEU A 13 -4.60 -25.68 22.51
CA LEU A 13 -5.31 -25.84 21.24
C LEU A 13 -5.16 -24.60 20.34
N ALA A 14 -5.12 -23.40 20.93
CA ALA A 14 -4.77 -22.17 20.22
C ALA A 14 -3.29 -22.13 19.81
N LYS A 15 -2.41 -22.83 20.55
CA LYS A 15 -1.02 -23.11 20.14
C LYS A 15 -0.89 -24.20 19.06
N THR A 16 -1.96 -24.90 18.70
CA THR A 16 -1.93 -26.00 17.74
C THR A 16 -2.85 -25.77 16.53
N GLY A 17 -2.61 -24.66 15.84
CA GLY A 17 -2.76 -24.62 14.38
C GLY A 17 -1.47 -25.12 13.73
N VAL A 18 -0.97 -26.30 14.12
CA VAL A 18 0.27 -26.85 13.57
C VAL A 18 -0.08 -27.54 12.27
N GLU A 19 0.28 -26.90 11.15
CA GLU A 19 0.60 -27.69 9.96
C GLU A 19 1.68 -28.71 10.36
N ASP A 20 1.53 -29.98 9.98
CA ASP A 20 2.44 -31.07 10.36
C ASP A 20 3.92 -30.62 10.32
N GLY A 21 4.60 -30.65 11.48
CA GLY A 21 6.01 -30.27 11.60
C GLY A 21 6.32 -28.80 11.95
N GLU A 22 5.35 -27.97 12.35
CA GLU A 22 5.62 -26.59 12.80
C GLU A 22 5.74 -26.45 14.33
N LEU A 23 6.78 -25.74 14.78
CA LEU A 23 6.90 -25.24 16.16
C LEU A 23 6.70 -23.72 16.17
N SER A 24 5.77 -23.23 16.99
CA SER A 24 5.33 -21.83 16.92
C SER A 24 5.34 -21.10 18.27
N TYR A 25 6.01 -19.95 18.28
CA TYR A 25 6.07 -19.00 19.38
C TYR A 25 5.47 -17.63 19.01
N LYS A 26 4.59 -17.59 18.01
CA LYS A 26 4.02 -16.35 17.48
C LYS A 26 3.38 -15.49 18.56
N GLY A 27 3.72 -14.20 18.56
CA GLY A 27 3.03 -13.15 19.33
C GLY A 27 3.17 -13.31 20.84
N GLN A 28 4.16 -14.05 21.33
CA GLN A 28 4.36 -14.26 22.76
C GLN A 28 5.12 -13.11 23.45
N GLY A 29 5.70 -12.18 22.68
CA GLY A 29 6.41 -11.02 23.23
C GLY A 29 7.62 -11.40 24.09
N ARG A 30 8.23 -12.56 23.83
CA ARG A 30 9.37 -13.05 24.62
C ARG A 30 10.62 -12.23 24.31
N LYS A 31 11.33 -11.84 25.37
CA LYS A 31 12.66 -11.25 25.26
C LYS A 31 13.72 -12.35 25.39
N LEU A 32 14.24 -12.79 24.25
CA LEU A 32 15.16 -13.90 24.12
C LEU A 32 16.59 -13.32 23.99
N ASP A 33 17.19 -12.95 25.12
CA ASP A 33 18.48 -12.24 25.15
C ASP A 33 19.69 -13.18 25.04
N ASP A 34 19.61 -14.37 25.64
CA ASP A 34 20.74 -15.30 25.82
C ASP A 34 20.33 -16.79 25.74
N ALA A 35 21.30 -17.69 25.89
CA ALA A 35 21.07 -19.14 25.83
C ALA A 35 20.10 -19.66 26.92
N GLN A 36 20.05 -19.02 28.09
CA GLN A 36 19.14 -19.43 29.17
C GLN A 36 17.70 -19.05 28.83
N SER A 37 17.50 -17.87 28.23
CA SER A 37 16.18 -17.39 27.83
C SER A 37 15.48 -18.25 26.76
N VAL A 38 16.25 -19.03 25.99
CA VAL A 38 15.76 -19.93 24.94
C VAL A 38 15.87 -21.41 25.31
N GLU A 39 16.19 -21.76 26.56
CA GLU A 39 16.42 -23.16 26.97
C GLU A 39 15.21 -24.06 26.64
N GLU A 40 13.99 -23.59 26.93
CA GLU A 40 12.74 -24.27 26.59
C GLU A 40 12.59 -24.45 25.07
N ILE A 41 12.84 -23.39 24.30
CA ILE A 41 12.73 -23.40 22.83
C ILE A 41 13.74 -24.37 22.22
N VAL A 42 14.97 -24.34 22.69
CA VAL A 42 16.05 -25.23 22.24
C VAL A 42 15.70 -26.69 22.52
N LYS A 43 15.18 -26.98 23.72
CA LYS A 43 14.76 -28.32 24.09
C LYS A 43 13.60 -28.79 23.22
N GLU A 44 12.58 -27.96 23.03
CA GLU A 44 11.45 -28.29 22.16
C GLU A 44 11.90 -28.53 20.72
N ILE A 45 12.81 -27.71 20.17
CA ILE A 45 13.40 -27.96 18.85
C ILE A 45 14.09 -29.31 18.82
N GLN A 46 14.94 -29.63 19.80
CA GLN A 46 15.69 -30.90 19.85
C GLN A 46 14.76 -32.10 19.90
N ASP A 47 13.75 -32.07 20.78
CA ASP A 47 12.78 -33.14 20.99
C ASP A 47 11.79 -33.30 19.83
N PHE A 48 11.62 -32.28 18.97
CA PHE A 48 10.69 -32.32 17.84
C PHE A 48 11.24 -33.15 16.67
N GLU A 49 10.71 -34.37 16.48
CA GLU A 49 10.99 -35.19 15.31
C GLU A 49 10.27 -34.66 14.06
N GLY A 50 10.99 -34.56 12.93
CA GLY A 50 10.41 -34.07 11.67
C GLY A 50 10.06 -32.58 11.68
N LEU A 51 10.82 -31.75 12.41
CA LEU A 51 10.61 -30.29 12.42
C LEU A 51 10.80 -29.69 11.02
N GLN A 52 9.73 -29.12 10.46
CA GLN A 52 9.70 -28.50 9.15
C GLN A 52 9.62 -26.96 9.20
N ALA A 53 9.11 -26.38 10.30
CA ALA A 53 8.94 -24.94 10.41
C ALA A 53 9.20 -24.43 11.83
N LEU A 54 9.79 -23.24 11.94
CA LEU A 54 9.93 -22.52 13.21
C LEU A 54 9.40 -21.10 13.05
N ARG A 55 8.43 -20.76 13.89
CA ARG A 55 7.81 -19.43 13.93
C ARG A 55 8.21 -18.68 15.19
N LEU A 56 8.94 -17.58 14.99
CA LEU A 56 9.45 -16.69 16.05
C LEU A 56 8.83 -15.30 16.01
N GLU A 57 7.82 -15.10 15.15
CA GLU A 57 7.15 -13.82 14.93
C GLU A 57 6.66 -13.15 16.22
N GLY A 58 6.93 -11.85 16.37
CA GLY A 58 6.50 -11.06 17.53
C GLY A 58 7.26 -11.35 18.82
N ASN A 59 8.54 -11.72 18.70
CA ASN A 59 9.46 -11.89 19.83
C ASN A 59 10.73 -11.07 19.58
N THR A 60 11.62 -11.01 20.56
CA THR A 60 12.88 -10.25 20.44
C THR A 60 14.06 -11.19 20.63
N VAL A 61 14.73 -11.56 19.55
CA VAL A 61 15.84 -12.53 19.55
C VAL A 61 17.17 -11.80 19.48
N GLY A 62 17.98 -12.01 20.52
CA GLY A 62 19.37 -11.54 20.58
C GLY A 62 20.36 -12.48 19.92
N VAL A 63 21.59 -12.00 19.76
CA VAL A 63 22.67 -12.76 19.09
C VAL A 63 22.94 -14.10 19.77
N GLU A 64 23.05 -14.13 21.11
CA GLU A 64 23.36 -15.36 21.84
C GLU A 64 22.17 -16.33 21.87
N ALA A 65 20.94 -15.80 21.95
CA ALA A 65 19.73 -16.59 21.78
C ALA A 65 19.64 -17.21 20.36
N ALA A 66 19.92 -16.42 19.32
CA ALA A 66 19.96 -16.89 17.94
C ALA A 66 20.99 -17.99 17.73
N LYS A 67 22.19 -17.87 18.31
CA LYS A 67 23.22 -18.93 18.29
C LYS A 67 22.76 -20.22 18.99
N ALA A 68 22.11 -20.10 20.14
CA ALA A 68 21.60 -21.26 20.86
C ALA A 68 20.47 -21.98 20.08
N ILE A 69 19.54 -21.22 19.49
CA ILE A 69 18.51 -21.74 18.58
C ILE A 69 19.15 -22.38 17.34
N ALA A 70 20.11 -21.69 16.71
CA ALA A 70 20.84 -22.19 15.55
C ALA A 70 21.49 -23.56 15.84
N LYS A 71 22.13 -23.71 17.01
CA LYS A 71 22.75 -24.98 17.40
C LYS A 71 21.76 -26.14 17.45
N ALA A 72 20.51 -25.89 17.86
CA ALA A 72 19.45 -26.90 17.88
C ALA A 72 18.98 -27.27 16.45
N LEU A 73 18.97 -26.29 15.54
CA LEU A 73 18.53 -26.46 14.15
C LEU A 73 19.53 -27.24 13.28
N GLU A 74 20.81 -27.30 13.63
CA GLU A 74 21.85 -28.03 12.88
C GLU A 74 21.51 -29.50 12.59
N THR A 75 20.61 -30.11 13.38
CA THR A 75 20.22 -31.51 13.23
C THR A 75 18.90 -31.72 12.47
N LYS A 76 18.24 -30.63 12.05
CA LYS A 76 16.88 -30.65 11.50
C LYS A 76 16.90 -30.55 9.97
N SER A 77 17.23 -31.65 9.31
CA SER A 77 17.34 -31.72 7.85
C SER A 77 16.01 -31.58 7.09
N GLU A 78 14.88 -31.87 7.75
CA GLU A 78 13.53 -31.70 7.18
C GLU A 78 13.02 -30.26 7.21
N PHE A 79 13.83 -29.32 7.72
CA PHE A 79 13.45 -27.92 7.88
C PHE A 79 13.22 -27.23 6.53
N LYS A 80 12.10 -26.52 6.41
CA LYS A 80 11.59 -25.95 5.15
C LYS A 80 11.10 -24.51 5.27
N ARG A 81 10.66 -24.04 6.43
CA ARG A 81 9.93 -22.78 6.56
C ARG A 81 10.42 -21.95 7.74
N CYS A 82 10.95 -20.78 7.42
CA CYS A 82 11.37 -19.78 8.40
C CYS A 82 10.29 -18.70 8.50
N TYR A 83 9.58 -18.63 9.63
CA TYR A 83 8.64 -17.55 9.92
C TYR A 83 9.26 -16.62 10.97
N TRP A 84 10.16 -15.77 10.49
CA TRP A 84 11.10 -14.95 11.26
C TRP A 84 10.82 -13.46 11.09
N SER A 85 9.59 -13.10 10.77
CA SER A 85 9.14 -11.71 10.73
C SER A 85 9.09 -11.10 12.13
N ASP A 86 9.32 -9.80 12.28
CA ASP A 86 9.22 -9.08 13.57
C ASP A 86 9.88 -9.84 14.75
N MET A 87 11.13 -10.29 14.56
CA MET A 87 11.87 -11.03 15.58
C MET A 87 13.02 -10.24 16.20
N PHE A 88 13.30 -9.03 15.71
CA PHE A 88 14.38 -8.16 16.17
C PHE A 88 13.90 -6.83 16.77
N THR A 89 12.61 -6.70 17.08
CA THR A 89 12.06 -5.48 17.68
C THR A 89 12.77 -5.16 19.01
N GLY A 90 13.35 -3.96 19.08
CA GLY A 90 14.13 -3.49 20.22
C GLY A 90 15.60 -3.92 20.24
N ARG A 91 16.10 -4.68 19.26
CA ARG A 91 17.53 -4.99 19.11
C ARG A 91 18.26 -3.92 18.32
N LEU A 92 19.59 -3.86 18.49
CA LEU A 92 20.42 -3.00 17.68
C LEU A 92 20.53 -3.55 16.25
N ARG A 93 20.59 -2.66 15.24
CA ARG A 93 20.77 -3.06 13.83
C ARG A 93 22.00 -3.95 13.61
N SER A 94 23.09 -3.68 14.33
CA SER A 94 24.34 -4.45 14.26
C SER A 94 24.21 -5.89 14.76
N GLU A 95 23.14 -6.23 15.50
CA GLU A 95 22.89 -7.58 16.01
C GLU A 95 22.13 -8.45 15.02
N ILE A 96 21.45 -7.85 14.03
CA ILE A 96 20.63 -8.58 13.07
C ILE A 96 21.51 -9.46 12.17
N PRO A 97 22.57 -8.96 11.50
CA PRO A 97 23.42 -9.80 10.65
C PRO A 97 24.05 -11.00 11.37
N PRO A 98 24.71 -10.88 12.55
CA PRO A 98 25.30 -12.05 13.21
C PRO A 98 24.25 -13.06 13.68
N SER A 99 23.05 -12.61 14.04
CA SER A 99 21.93 -13.50 14.39
C SER A 99 21.46 -14.30 13.18
N LEU A 100 21.22 -13.63 12.05
CA LEU A 100 20.78 -14.26 10.80
C LEU A 100 21.87 -15.15 10.18
N ASN A 101 23.14 -14.76 10.27
CA ASN A 101 24.27 -15.59 9.86
C ASN A 101 24.29 -16.90 10.65
N SER A 102 24.17 -16.82 11.98
CA SER A 102 24.18 -18.02 12.84
C SER A 102 23.04 -18.98 12.48
N LEU A 103 21.83 -18.44 12.32
CA LEU A 103 20.66 -19.22 11.91
C LEU A 103 20.82 -19.80 10.50
N GLY A 104 21.30 -19.00 9.55
CA GLY A 104 21.55 -19.43 8.17
C GLY A 104 22.61 -20.52 8.07
N ASP A 105 23.72 -20.39 8.80
CA ASP A 105 24.79 -21.37 8.87
C ASP A 105 24.29 -22.71 9.41
N ALA A 106 23.45 -22.69 10.44
CA ALA A 106 22.83 -23.91 10.97
C ALA A 106 21.90 -24.59 9.95
N LEU A 107 21.10 -23.82 9.20
CA LEU A 107 20.24 -24.37 8.15
C LEU A 107 21.05 -24.98 6.99
N MET A 108 22.16 -24.34 6.61
CA MET A 108 23.08 -24.88 5.63
C MET A 108 23.72 -26.19 6.13
N LEU A 109 24.15 -26.23 7.40
CA LEU A 109 24.74 -27.42 8.01
C LEU A 109 23.74 -28.58 8.12
N ALA A 110 22.48 -28.27 8.45
CA ALA A 110 21.40 -29.26 8.53
C ALA A 110 21.05 -29.87 7.17
N GLY A 111 21.48 -29.25 6.07
CA GLY A 111 21.05 -29.64 4.73
C GLY A 111 19.57 -29.31 4.47
N ALA A 112 19.04 -28.30 5.17
CA ALA A 112 17.66 -27.85 5.03
C ALA A 112 17.35 -27.47 3.57
N ARG A 113 16.08 -27.58 3.17
CA ARG A 113 15.62 -27.22 1.82
C ARG A 113 14.44 -26.29 1.94
N LEU A 114 14.74 -25.01 2.09
CA LEU A 114 13.77 -23.97 2.35
C LEU A 114 12.80 -23.84 1.19
N THR A 115 11.54 -23.64 1.53
CA THR A 115 10.42 -23.31 0.64
C THR A 115 9.86 -21.93 0.97
N VAL A 116 9.95 -21.51 2.24
CA VAL A 116 9.50 -20.19 2.71
C VAL A 116 10.59 -19.56 3.58
N LEU A 117 10.92 -18.31 3.28
CA LEU A 117 11.74 -17.44 4.13
C LEU A 117 11.00 -16.12 4.33
N ASP A 118 10.45 -15.91 5.51
CA ASP A 118 9.82 -14.66 5.91
C ASP A 118 10.67 -13.95 6.96
N LEU A 119 11.15 -12.77 6.58
CA LEU A 119 11.99 -11.87 7.37
C LEU A 119 11.39 -10.47 7.46
N SER A 120 10.09 -10.34 7.16
CA SER A 120 9.38 -9.06 7.16
C SER A 120 9.43 -8.36 8.52
N ASP A 121 9.30 -7.03 8.55
CA ASP A 121 9.23 -6.23 9.77
C ASP A 121 10.48 -6.36 10.67
N ASN A 122 11.64 -6.62 10.07
CA ASN A 122 12.93 -6.56 10.74
C ASN A 122 13.76 -5.39 10.18
N ALA A 123 14.23 -4.49 11.05
CA ALA A 123 14.96 -3.29 10.66
C ALA A 123 16.39 -3.56 10.17
N PHE A 124 16.53 -4.19 9.00
CA PHE A 124 17.82 -4.53 8.38
C PHE A 124 18.68 -3.30 8.16
N GLY A 125 18.07 -2.20 7.70
CA GLY A 125 18.81 -1.09 7.12
C GLY A 125 19.61 -1.52 5.87
N PRO A 126 20.48 -0.63 5.35
CA PRO A 126 21.26 -0.91 4.15
C PRO A 126 22.17 -2.15 4.23
N ASP A 127 22.71 -2.43 5.42
CA ASP A 127 23.65 -3.53 5.63
C ASP A 127 22.99 -4.85 6.03
N GLY A 128 21.73 -4.86 6.47
CA GLY A 128 21.11 -6.05 7.07
C GLY A 128 20.95 -7.22 6.09
N VAL A 129 20.80 -6.95 4.78
CA VAL A 129 20.72 -7.99 3.73
C VAL A 129 21.98 -8.85 3.67
N LYS A 130 23.15 -8.32 4.05
CA LYS A 130 24.40 -9.09 4.11
C LYS A 130 24.30 -10.29 5.07
N GLY A 131 23.44 -10.20 6.09
CA GLY A 131 23.20 -11.28 7.06
C GLY A 131 22.48 -12.51 6.49
N ILE A 132 21.92 -12.41 5.28
CA ILE A 132 21.22 -13.53 4.60
C ILE A 132 21.80 -13.85 3.24
N GLU A 133 22.82 -13.09 2.79
CA GLU A 133 23.43 -13.23 1.47
C GLU A 133 24.00 -14.64 1.25
N ASN A 134 24.74 -15.17 2.24
CA ASN A 134 25.31 -16.52 2.17
C ASN A 134 24.22 -17.59 2.14
N LEU A 135 23.18 -17.45 2.96
CA LEU A 135 22.04 -18.37 3.00
C LEU A 135 21.33 -18.42 1.64
N LEU A 136 21.00 -17.25 1.06
CA LEU A 136 20.33 -17.15 -0.23
C LEU A 136 21.13 -17.79 -1.37
N LYS A 137 22.46 -17.72 -1.33
CA LYS A 137 23.36 -18.30 -2.35
C LYS A 137 23.64 -19.80 -2.16
N SER A 138 23.18 -20.38 -1.05
CA SER A 138 23.45 -21.76 -0.67
C SER A 138 22.41 -22.74 -1.23
N THR A 139 22.73 -24.04 -1.17
CA THR A 139 21.80 -25.12 -1.53
C THR A 139 20.53 -25.13 -0.71
N ALA A 140 20.54 -24.52 0.49
CA ALA A 140 19.37 -24.44 1.35
C ALA A 140 18.24 -23.64 0.72
N CYS A 141 18.55 -22.69 -0.17
CA CYS A 141 17.56 -21.84 -0.84
C CYS A 141 17.23 -22.28 -2.27
N TYR A 142 17.77 -23.39 -2.78
CA TYR A 142 17.50 -23.82 -4.17
C TYR A 142 16.03 -24.19 -4.41
N THR A 143 15.30 -24.55 -3.35
CA THR A 143 13.88 -24.90 -3.38
C THR A 143 12.98 -23.76 -2.92
N LEU A 144 13.52 -22.56 -2.72
CA LEU A 144 12.79 -21.44 -2.15
C LEU A 144 11.67 -21.01 -3.12
N GLN A 145 10.43 -21.02 -2.62
CA GLN A 145 9.24 -20.65 -3.39
C GLN A 145 8.68 -19.31 -2.93
N GLU A 146 8.87 -18.94 -1.67
CA GLU A 146 8.34 -17.73 -1.07
C GLU A 146 9.43 -16.98 -0.31
N LEU A 147 9.65 -15.72 -0.69
CA LEU A 147 10.57 -14.82 -0.02
C LEU A 147 9.82 -13.54 0.38
N ARG A 148 9.77 -13.27 1.68
CA ARG A 148 9.16 -12.07 2.24
C ARG A 148 10.17 -11.26 3.03
N LEU A 149 10.32 -10.00 2.63
CA LEU A 149 11.23 -9.00 3.18
C LEU A 149 10.47 -7.66 3.25
N ASN A 150 9.19 -7.67 3.62
CA ASN A 150 8.40 -6.45 3.69
C ASN A 150 8.87 -5.58 4.86
N ASN A 151 8.95 -4.26 4.69
CA ASN A 151 9.26 -3.32 5.77
C ASN A 151 10.60 -3.62 6.47
N CYS A 152 11.66 -3.86 5.70
CA CYS A 152 13.00 -4.14 6.22
C CYS A 152 13.96 -2.95 6.13
N GLY A 153 13.60 -1.89 5.40
CA GLY A 153 14.46 -0.71 5.23
C GLY A 153 15.77 -0.99 4.48
N MET A 154 15.74 -1.90 3.51
CA MET A 154 16.93 -2.38 2.78
C MET A 154 17.64 -1.29 1.96
N GLY A 155 16.92 -0.27 1.51
CA GLY A 155 17.43 0.74 0.57
C GLY A 155 17.80 0.17 -0.80
N ILE A 156 18.37 1.04 -1.65
CA ILE A 156 18.88 0.67 -2.98
C ILE A 156 19.95 -0.42 -2.89
N GLY A 157 20.93 -0.25 -2.00
CA GLY A 157 22.06 -1.17 -1.84
C GLY A 157 21.61 -2.58 -1.44
N GLY A 158 20.70 -2.69 -0.47
CA GLY A 158 20.13 -3.97 -0.08
C GLY A 158 19.33 -4.62 -1.20
N GLY A 159 18.59 -3.84 -2.00
CA GLY A 159 17.91 -4.32 -3.21
C GLY A 159 18.87 -4.92 -4.25
N LYS A 160 20.00 -4.26 -4.51
CA LYS A 160 21.05 -4.76 -5.43
C LYS A 160 21.69 -6.06 -4.92
N ILE A 161 22.04 -6.12 -3.63
CA ILE A 161 22.62 -7.34 -3.01
C ILE A 161 21.63 -8.51 -3.08
N LEU A 162 20.36 -8.25 -2.78
CA LEU A 162 19.30 -9.25 -2.85
C LEU A 162 19.15 -9.80 -4.27
N ALA A 163 19.05 -8.92 -5.26
CA ALA A 163 18.95 -9.30 -6.67
C ALA A 163 20.15 -10.15 -7.13
N ALA A 164 21.37 -9.71 -6.82
CA ALA A 164 22.59 -10.44 -7.16
C ALA A 164 22.63 -11.85 -6.51
N SER A 165 22.17 -11.95 -5.26
CA SER A 165 22.08 -13.21 -4.53
C SER A 165 21.07 -14.17 -5.16
N LEU A 166 19.89 -13.68 -5.56
CA LEU A 166 18.88 -14.47 -6.26
C LEU A 166 19.36 -14.94 -7.63
N ILE A 167 19.99 -14.07 -8.41
CA ILE A 167 20.58 -14.42 -9.72
C ILE A 167 21.63 -15.52 -9.54
N GLN A 168 22.52 -15.38 -8.56
CA GLN A 168 23.55 -16.38 -8.29
C GLN A 168 22.95 -17.71 -7.82
N CYS A 169 21.94 -17.67 -6.95
CA CYS A 169 21.21 -18.85 -6.50
C CYS A 169 20.55 -19.56 -7.69
N HIS A 170 19.84 -18.83 -8.54
CA HIS A 170 19.24 -19.37 -9.76
C HIS A 170 20.29 -20.01 -10.69
N LYS A 171 21.42 -19.33 -10.95
CA LYS A 171 22.48 -19.90 -11.81
C LYS A 171 23.06 -21.20 -11.25
N LYS A 172 23.35 -21.27 -9.94
CA LYS A 172 23.92 -22.48 -9.32
C LYS A 172 22.90 -23.61 -9.25
N SER A 173 21.67 -23.34 -8.83
CA SER A 173 20.59 -24.32 -8.77
C SER A 173 20.22 -24.88 -10.16
N SER A 174 20.28 -24.06 -11.20
CA SER A 174 20.18 -24.50 -12.60
C SER A 174 21.29 -25.47 -13.00
N ALA A 175 22.53 -25.21 -12.58
CA ALA A 175 23.66 -26.12 -12.84
C ALA A 175 23.49 -27.47 -12.13
N ASP A 176 22.82 -27.48 -10.97
CA ASP A 176 22.47 -28.68 -10.21
C ASP A 176 21.22 -29.41 -10.75
N GLY A 177 20.62 -28.93 -11.84
CA GLY A 177 19.50 -29.57 -12.53
C GLY A 177 18.11 -29.20 -11.99
N ALA A 178 18.02 -28.28 -11.04
CA ALA A 178 16.75 -27.82 -10.46
C ALA A 178 16.81 -26.29 -10.25
N PRO A 179 16.49 -25.47 -11.28
CA PRO A 179 16.54 -24.02 -11.18
C PRO A 179 15.67 -23.49 -10.04
N LEU A 180 16.16 -22.46 -9.33
CA LEU A 180 15.36 -21.70 -8.38
C LEU A 180 14.09 -21.21 -9.06
N SER A 181 12.95 -21.59 -8.49
CA SER A 181 11.62 -21.25 -8.98
C SER A 181 10.85 -20.50 -7.89
N LEU A 182 11.17 -19.21 -7.75
CA LEU A 182 10.50 -18.34 -6.80
C LEU A 182 9.11 -17.97 -7.33
N LYS A 183 8.08 -18.22 -6.52
CA LYS A 183 6.67 -17.98 -6.86
C LYS A 183 6.14 -16.71 -6.23
N VAL A 184 6.47 -16.47 -4.96
CA VAL A 184 5.97 -15.35 -4.18
C VAL A 184 7.13 -14.48 -3.73
N PHE A 185 7.10 -13.21 -4.13
CA PHE A 185 8.07 -12.22 -3.71
C PHE A 185 7.37 -11.02 -3.08
N VAL A 186 7.72 -10.73 -1.83
CA VAL A 186 7.19 -9.59 -1.08
C VAL A 186 8.33 -8.75 -0.56
N ALA A 187 8.41 -7.49 -0.99
CA ALA A 187 9.44 -6.55 -0.55
C ALA A 187 8.93 -5.10 -0.57
N GLY A 188 7.75 -4.83 0.00
CA GLY A 188 7.24 -3.47 0.16
C GLY A 188 7.97 -2.68 1.24
N ARG A 189 7.82 -1.35 1.26
CA ARG A 189 8.32 -0.45 2.33
C ARG A 189 9.83 -0.58 2.59
N ASN A 190 10.63 -0.72 1.53
CA ASN A 190 12.08 -0.91 1.63
C ASN A 190 12.92 0.23 1.05
N ARG A 191 12.30 1.24 0.42
CA ARG A 191 13.01 2.29 -0.32
C ARG A 191 13.98 1.71 -1.35
N LEU A 192 13.50 0.76 -2.14
CA LEU A 192 14.31 0.13 -3.20
C LEU A 192 14.66 1.11 -4.31
N GLU A 193 13.78 2.09 -4.55
CA GLU A 193 13.90 3.11 -5.60
C GLU A 193 14.16 2.46 -6.99
N ASN A 194 14.57 3.25 -7.99
CA ASN A 194 14.71 2.75 -9.36
C ASN A 194 15.78 1.68 -9.50
N ASP A 195 16.93 1.92 -8.89
CA ASP A 195 18.11 1.08 -9.02
C ASP A 195 17.93 -0.29 -8.37
N GLY A 196 17.34 -0.33 -7.18
CA GLY A 196 17.02 -1.60 -6.51
C GLY A 196 15.94 -2.37 -7.27
N ALA A 197 14.92 -1.68 -7.77
CA ALA A 197 13.86 -2.28 -8.59
C ALA A 197 14.41 -2.83 -9.92
N THR A 198 15.32 -2.11 -10.59
CA THR A 198 15.94 -2.53 -11.84
C THR A 198 16.80 -3.78 -11.65
N ALA A 199 17.57 -3.84 -10.56
CA ALA A 199 18.34 -5.04 -10.24
C ALA A 199 17.41 -6.26 -9.99
N LEU A 200 16.32 -6.07 -9.23
CA LEU A 200 15.33 -7.12 -9.00
C LEU A 200 14.61 -7.54 -10.29
N ALA A 201 14.31 -6.60 -11.18
CA ALA A 201 13.71 -6.89 -12.48
C ALA A 201 14.58 -7.84 -13.31
N GLN A 202 15.91 -7.67 -13.30
CA GLN A 202 16.84 -8.60 -13.96
C GLN A 202 16.75 -10.01 -13.36
N ALA A 203 16.64 -10.12 -12.03
CA ALA A 203 16.45 -11.42 -11.37
C ALA A 203 15.11 -12.07 -11.75
N PHE A 204 14.03 -11.30 -11.76
CA PHE A 204 12.69 -11.77 -12.10
C PHE A 204 12.58 -12.21 -13.57
N GLN A 205 13.22 -11.49 -14.47
CA GLN A 205 13.30 -11.85 -15.89
C GLN A 205 14.02 -13.19 -16.09
N LEU A 206 15.12 -13.39 -15.37
CA LEU A 206 15.90 -14.63 -15.44
C LEU A 206 15.12 -15.84 -14.89
N MET A 207 14.39 -15.68 -13.79
CA MET A 207 13.69 -16.79 -13.13
C MET A 207 12.39 -17.21 -13.82
N GLY A 208 11.62 -16.26 -14.36
CA GLY A 208 10.41 -16.51 -15.15
C GLY A 208 9.31 -17.37 -14.49
N SER A 209 9.29 -17.47 -13.16
CA SER A 209 8.42 -18.38 -12.40
C SER A 209 7.52 -17.70 -11.36
N LEU A 210 7.51 -16.37 -11.31
CA LEU A 210 6.73 -15.63 -10.32
C LEU A 210 5.22 -15.76 -10.58
N GLU A 211 4.49 -15.97 -9.49
CA GLU A 211 3.04 -15.99 -9.41
C GLU A 211 2.50 -14.76 -8.64
N GLU A 212 3.23 -14.24 -7.65
CA GLU A 212 2.80 -13.12 -6.82
C GLU A 212 3.97 -12.17 -6.54
N VAL A 213 3.79 -10.89 -6.87
CA VAL A 213 4.78 -9.83 -6.61
C VAL A 213 4.12 -8.70 -5.84
N HIS A 214 4.65 -8.40 -4.67
CA HIS A 214 4.22 -7.31 -3.80
C HIS A 214 5.41 -6.40 -3.47
N MET A 215 5.47 -5.23 -4.11
CA MET A 215 6.50 -4.23 -3.86
C MET A 215 5.91 -2.82 -3.61
N PRO A 216 4.88 -2.67 -2.76
CA PRO A 216 4.28 -1.36 -2.51
C PRO A 216 5.24 -0.44 -1.74
N GLN A 217 5.08 0.89 -1.87
CA GLN A 217 5.78 1.88 -1.04
C GLN A 217 7.31 1.77 -1.10
N ASN A 218 7.88 1.68 -2.30
CA ASN A 218 9.33 1.56 -2.48
C ASN A 218 9.98 2.80 -3.07
N GLY A 219 9.21 3.85 -3.36
CA GLY A 219 9.73 5.05 -4.03
C GLY A 219 10.23 4.76 -5.45
N ILE A 220 9.71 3.71 -6.09
CA ILE A 220 10.07 3.34 -7.46
C ILE A 220 9.36 4.33 -8.38
N ASN A 221 10.08 4.97 -9.30
CA ASN A 221 9.47 5.84 -10.29
C ASN A 221 9.59 5.25 -11.71
N HIS A 222 9.22 6.01 -12.75
CA HIS A 222 8.95 5.46 -14.09
C HIS A 222 10.07 4.58 -14.71
N PRO A 223 11.40 4.83 -14.56
CA PRO A 223 12.45 3.94 -15.05
C PRO A 223 12.45 2.59 -14.34
N GLY A 224 12.33 2.57 -13.01
CA GLY A 224 12.23 1.33 -12.25
C GLY A 224 10.96 0.54 -12.56
N VAL A 225 9.83 1.24 -12.74
CA VAL A 225 8.56 0.64 -13.18
C VAL A 225 8.71 0.05 -14.59
N THR A 226 9.40 0.73 -15.50
CA THR A 226 9.67 0.23 -16.87
C THR A 226 10.54 -1.02 -16.84
N ALA A 227 11.55 -1.07 -15.98
CA ALA A 227 12.35 -2.28 -15.79
C ALA A 227 11.48 -3.45 -15.28
N LEU A 228 10.63 -3.20 -14.26
CA LEU A 228 9.68 -4.20 -13.77
C LEU A 228 8.69 -4.64 -14.85
N ALA A 229 8.20 -3.71 -15.69
CA ALA A 229 7.30 -4.00 -16.80
C ALA A 229 7.91 -4.96 -17.83
N THR A 230 9.22 -4.84 -18.09
CA THR A 230 9.96 -5.81 -18.94
C THR A 230 10.07 -7.17 -18.26
N ALA A 231 10.32 -7.19 -16.95
CA ALA A 231 10.46 -8.44 -16.20
C ALA A 231 9.14 -9.23 -16.08
N VAL A 232 8.00 -8.56 -15.88
CA VAL A 232 6.70 -9.25 -15.73
C VAL A 232 6.29 -10.01 -16.99
N GLN A 233 6.70 -9.56 -18.18
CA GLN A 233 6.45 -10.28 -19.45
C GLN A 233 7.02 -11.70 -19.47
N HIS A 234 8.07 -11.94 -18.69
CA HIS A 234 8.76 -13.22 -18.60
C HIS A 234 8.13 -14.16 -17.55
N ASN A 235 7.07 -13.73 -16.86
CA ASN A 235 6.42 -14.46 -15.78
C ASN A 235 4.95 -14.76 -16.15
N PRO A 236 4.69 -15.70 -17.08
CA PRO A 236 3.35 -15.96 -17.61
C PRO A 236 2.34 -16.52 -16.60
N GLN A 237 2.83 -17.02 -15.45
CA GLN A 237 2.01 -17.52 -14.36
C GLN A 237 1.67 -16.45 -13.31
N LEU A 238 2.05 -15.18 -13.53
CA LEU A 238 1.77 -14.10 -12.60
C LEU A 238 0.26 -13.94 -12.40
N ARG A 239 -0.18 -14.05 -11.14
CA ARG A 239 -1.57 -13.94 -10.66
C ARG A 239 -1.81 -12.63 -9.92
N ILE A 240 -0.83 -12.17 -9.13
CA ILE A 240 -0.96 -10.96 -8.31
C ILE A 240 0.23 -10.03 -8.59
N LEU A 241 -0.09 -8.78 -8.93
CA LEU A 241 0.89 -7.72 -9.07
C LEU A 241 0.43 -6.51 -8.24
N ASN A 242 1.15 -6.23 -7.17
CA ASN A 242 0.91 -5.09 -6.29
C ASN A 242 2.16 -4.19 -6.26
N LEU A 243 2.02 -3.00 -6.85
CA LEU A 243 3.01 -1.94 -6.87
C LEU A 243 2.46 -0.64 -6.29
N ASN A 244 1.40 -0.70 -5.46
CA ASN A 244 0.74 0.44 -4.84
C ASN A 244 1.74 1.43 -4.20
N ASP A 245 1.46 2.72 -4.33
CA ASP A 245 2.26 3.80 -3.74
C ASP A 245 3.71 3.78 -4.26
N ASN A 246 3.84 3.77 -5.58
CA ASN A 246 5.08 3.97 -6.35
C ASN A 246 4.75 4.90 -7.53
N THR A 247 5.67 5.75 -7.96
CA THR A 247 5.40 6.83 -8.91
C THR A 247 5.54 6.39 -10.37
N PHE A 248 4.50 5.76 -10.93
CA PHE A 248 4.53 5.27 -12.31
C PHE A 248 4.68 6.41 -13.31
N THR A 249 3.99 7.53 -13.07
CA THR A 249 3.67 8.54 -14.09
C THR A 249 2.96 7.92 -15.30
N GLU A 250 2.64 8.73 -16.30
CA GLU A 250 2.09 8.23 -17.57
C GLU A 250 3.03 7.22 -18.23
N ARG A 251 4.34 7.55 -18.30
CA ARG A 251 5.35 6.75 -19.01
C ARG A 251 5.48 5.34 -18.42
N GLY A 252 5.60 5.22 -17.09
CA GLY A 252 5.70 3.92 -16.43
C GLY A 252 4.41 3.11 -16.52
N ALA A 253 3.25 3.78 -16.50
CA ALA A 253 1.96 3.12 -16.67
C ALA A 253 1.77 2.52 -18.07
N ILE A 254 2.15 3.25 -19.13
CA ILE A 254 2.13 2.73 -20.51
C ILE A 254 3.07 1.54 -20.65
N ALA A 255 4.29 1.63 -20.11
CA ALA A 255 5.24 0.51 -20.11
C ALA A 255 4.65 -0.72 -19.39
N MET A 256 4.07 -0.52 -18.19
CA MET A 256 3.43 -1.60 -17.44
C MET A 256 2.24 -2.19 -18.20
N ALA A 257 1.41 -1.38 -18.86
CA ALA A 257 0.31 -1.85 -19.69
C ALA A 257 0.79 -2.77 -20.81
N GLN A 258 1.88 -2.41 -21.50
CA GLN A 258 2.51 -3.26 -22.50
C GLN A 258 2.99 -4.59 -21.90
N GLY A 259 3.60 -4.53 -20.71
CA GLY A 259 4.07 -5.72 -19.99
C GLY A 259 2.94 -6.69 -19.60
N LEU A 260 1.75 -6.18 -19.33
CA LEU A 260 0.58 -6.95 -18.91
C LEU A 260 -0.16 -7.65 -20.06
N LYS A 261 0.03 -7.21 -21.33
CA LYS A 261 -0.81 -7.57 -22.48
C LYS A 261 -1.01 -9.09 -22.69
N HIS A 262 -0.03 -9.90 -22.33
CA HIS A 262 -0.04 -11.35 -22.53
C HIS A 262 -0.23 -12.18 -21.26
N LEU A 263 -0.37 -11.54 -20.09
CA LEU A 263 -0.45 -12.23 -18.80
C LEU A 263 -1.89 -12.68 -18.50
N ARG A 264 -2.26 -13.83 -19.09
CA ARG A 264 -3.62 -14.40 -19.00
C ARG A 264 -4.02 -14.84 -17.59
N SER A 265 -3.05 -15.08 -16.72
CA SER A 265 -3.24 -15.63 -15.37
C SER A 265 -3.49 -14.56 -14.30
N ILE A 266 -3.39 -13.27 -14.65
CA ILE A 266 -3.54 -12.16 -13.70
C ILE A 266 -4.97 -12.12 -13.15
N GLN A 267 -5.04 -12.07 -11.83
CA GLN A 267 -6.27 -12.00 -11.04
C GLN A 267 -6.35 -10.69 -10.24
N VAL A 268 -5.22 -10.15 -9.80
CA VAL A 268 -5.18 -8.94 -8.97
C VAL A 268 -4.12 -7.98 -9.49
N ILE A 269 -4.57 -6.77 -9.82
CA ILE A 269 -3.70 -5.63 -10.13
C ILE A 269 -3.96 -4.55 -9.09
N ASN A 270 -2.92 -4.17 -8.36
CA ASN A 270 -2.99 -3.05 -7.43
C ASN A 270 -1.92 -2.01 -7.76
N PHE A 271 -2.37 -0.93 -8.41
CA PHE A 271 -1.59 0.27 -8.72
C PHE A 271 -2.26 1.52 -8.12
N GLY A 272 -2.89 1.39 -6.94
CA GLY A 272 -3.40 2.55 -6.22
C GLY A 272 -2.25 3.50 -5.84
N ASP A 273 -2.53 4.79 -5.74
CA ASP A 273 -1.55 5.83 -5.38
C ASP A 273 -0.30 5.82 -6.29
N CYS A 274 -0.43 5.36 -7.54
CA CYS A 274 0.71 5.23 -8.45
C CYS A 274 0.91 6.39 -9.43
N LEU A 275 0.07 7.43 -9.38
CA LEU A 275 0.07 8.51 -10.37
C LEU A 275 0.04 7.98 -11.82
N VAL A 276 -0.85 7.02 -12.10
CA VAL A 276 -0.97 6.34 -13.41
C VAL A 276 -1.32 7.31 -14.55
N ARG A 277 -1.98 8.44 -14.25
CA ARG A 277 -2.46 9.45 -15.23
C ARG A 277 -3.51 8.90 -16.20
N PRO A 278 -4.26 9.78 -16.91
CA PRO A 278 -5.36 9.35 -17.78
C PRO A 278 -4.94 8.38 -18.90
N GLU A 279 -3.86 8.69 -19.60
CA GLU A 279 -3.35 7.96 -20.76
C GLU A 279 -2.81 6.59 -20.33
N GLY A 280 -2.08 6.53 -19.21
CA GLY A 280 -1.65 5.29 -18.59
C GLY A 280 -2.82 4.40 -18.17
N ALA A 281 -3.91 4.99 -17.65
CA ALA A 281 -5.11 4.24 -17.28
C ALA A 281 -5.86 3.70 -18.50
N ILE A 282 -5.91 4.46 -19.60
CA ILE A 282 -6.46 3.98 -20.88
C ILE A 282 -5.64 2.80 -21.41
N ALA A 283 -4.31 2.90 -21.39
CA ALA A 283 -3.44 1.80 -21.82
C ALA A 283 -3.64 0.53 -20.96
N ILE A 284 -3.76 0.69 -19.64
CA ILE A 284 -4.08 -0.43 -18.73
C ILE A 284 -5.46 -1.01 -19.06
N ALA A 285 -6.47 -0.17 -19.34
CA ALA A 285 -7.81 -0.61 -19.72
C ALA A 285 -7.78 -1.45 -21.00
N GLU A 286 -7.02 -1.04 -22.02
CA GLU A 286 -6.83 -1.82 -23.24
C GLU A 286 -6.24 -3.20 -22.94
N SER A 287 -5.14 -3.26 -22.19
CA SER A 287 -4.51 -4.53 -21.79
C SER A 287 -5.44 -5.42 -20.96
N VAL A 288 -6.23 -4.84 -20.06
CA VAL A 288 -7.23 -5.58 -19.28
C VAL A 288 -8.30 -6.16 -20.19
N SER A 289 -8.83 -5.37 -21.13
CA SER A 289 -9.91 -5.78 -22.02
C SER A 289 -9.50 -6.97 -22.91
N GLU A 290 -8.32 -6.92 -23.52
CA GLU A 290 -7.81 -7.91 -24.48
C GLU A 290 -7.11 -9.11 -23.82
N GLY A 291 -6.38 -8.83 -22.74
CA GLY A 291 -5.33 -9.71 -22.21
C GLY A 291 -5.73 -10.49 -20.97
N ILE A 292 -6.61 -9.97 -20.12
CA ILE A 292 -6.74 -10.44 -18.72
C ILE A 292 -8.17 -10.92 -18.43
N PRO A 293 -8.54 -12.16 -18.80
CA PRO A 293 -9.93 -12.63 -18.74
C PRO A 293 -10.44 -12.98 -17.34
N ILE A 294 -9.55 -13.35 -16.41
CA ILE A 294 -9.90 -13.86 -15.07
C ILE A 294 -9.64 -12.84 -13.95
N LEU A 295 -9.64 -11.55 -14.28
CA LEU A 295 -9.41 -10.47 -13.34
C LEU A 295 -10.48 -10.46 -12.24
N LYS A 296 -10.03 -10.42 -10.98
CA LYS A 296 -10.85 -10.34 -9.76
C LYS A 296 -10.78 -8.97 -9.11
N GLU A 297 -9.61 -8.35 -9.10
CA GLU A 297 -9.40 -7.03 -8.51
C GLU A 297 -8.57 -6.13 -9.42
N LEU A 298 -9.09 -4.92 -9.67
CA LEU A 298 -8.36 -3.81 -10.28
C LEU A 298 -8.43 -2.59 -9.37
N ASN A 299 -7.29 -2.16 -8.86
CA ASN A 299 -7.17 -0.93 -8.08
C ASN A 299 -6.31 0.10 -8.83
N LEU A 300 -6.93 1.22 -9.22
CA LEU A 300 -6.30 2.43 -9.76
C LEU A 300 -6.73 3.67 -8.95
N SER A 301 -6.98 3.51 -7.65
CA SER A 301 -7.37 4.59 -6.77
C SER A 301 -6.27 5.65 -6.66
N PHE A 302 -6.64 6.93 -6.52
CA PHE A 302 -5.73 8.07 -6.30
C PHE A 302 -4.64 8.20 -7.38
N CYS A 303 -4.97 7.82 -8.61
CA CYS A 303 -4.05 7.83 -9.75
C CYS A 303 -4.13 9.09 -10.64
N GLU A 304 -4.88 10.11 -10.21
CA GLU A 304 -5.14 11.34 -10.99
C GLU A 304 -5.77 11.10 -12.37
N ILE A 305 -6.61 10.07 -12.48
CA ILE A 305 -7.31 9.69 -13.71
C ILE A 305 -8.56 10.56 -13.92
N THR A 306 -8.82 10.96 -15.18
CA THR A 306 -10.00 11.76 -15.55
C THR A 306 -11.27 10.90 -15.64
N GLU A 307 -12.42 11.54 -15.84
CA GLU A 307 -13.70 10.84 -16.05
C GLU A 307 -13.66 9.95 -17.30
N GLU A 308 -13.09 10.44 -18.41
CA GLU A 308 -13.00 9.71 -19.66
C GLU A 308 -12.16 8.44 -19.51
N ALA A 309 -11.00 8.54 -18.86
CA ALA A 309 -10.14 7.40 -18.59
C ALA A 309 -10.80 6.41 -17.61
N ALA A 310 -11.49 6.91 -16.58
CA ALA A 310 -12.25 6.06 -15.66
C ALA A 310 -13.37 5.29 -16.37
N LEU A 311 -14.08 5.92 -17.32
CA LEU A 311 -15.07 5.27 -18.15
C LEU A 311 -14.45 4.19 -19.06
N ALA A 312 -13.26 4.45 -19.62
CA ALA A 312 -12.53 3.44 -20.39
C ALA A 312 -12.19 2.20 -19.53
N VAL A 313 -11.69 2.42 -18.31
CA VAL A 313 -11.43 1.31 -17.35
C VAL A 313 -12.72 0.57 -17.00
N ALA A 314 -13.81 1.28 -16.73
CA ALA A 314 -15.11 0.67 -16.41
C ALA A 314 -15.64 -0.18 -17.58
N HIS A 315 -15.48 0.27 -18.82
CA HIS A 315 -15.82 -0.52 -20.00
C HIS A 315 -14.94 -1.75 -20.16
N ALA A 316 -13.63 -1.63 -19.93
CA ALA A 316 -12.69 -2.74 -20.06
C ALA A 316 -12.98 -3.91 -19.09
N VAL A 317 -13.53 -3.61 -17.91
CA VAL A 317 -13.85 -4.63 -16.90
C VAL A 317 -15.29 -5.13 -16.95
N LYS A 318 -16.16 -4.53 -17.77
CA LYS A 318 -17.60 -4.82 -17.83
C LYS A 318 -17.91 -6.31 -18.04
N ASP A 319 -17.14 -6.99 -18.89
CA ASP A 319 -17.36 -8.39 -19.25
C ASP A 319 -16.53 -9.37 -18.40
N LYS A 320 -15.86 -8.90 -17.33
CA LYS A 320 -15.06 -9.73 -16.43
C LYS A 320 -15.97 -10.37 -15.37
N VAL A 321 -16.44 -11.58 -15.63
CA VAL A 321 -17.40 -12.31 -14.78
C VAL A 321 -16.88 -12.67 -13.38
N GLN A 322 -15.56 -12.68 -13.19
CA GLN A 322 -14.90 -12.96 -11.90
C GLN A 322 -14.53 -11.68 -11.14
N LEU A 323 -14.86 -10.50 -11.65
CA LEU A 323 -14.49 -9.25 -11.01
C LEU A 323 -15.26 -9.07 -9.68
N GLU A 324 -14.51 -9.02 -8.59
CA GLU A 324 -15.00 -8.86 -7.22
C GLU A 324 -14.83 -7.40 -6.76
N LYS A 325 -13.78 -6.72 -7.24
CA LYS A 325 -13.44 -5.35 -6.81
C LYS A 325 -12.88 -4.50 -7.95
N LEU A 326 -13.46 -3.32 -8.11
CA LEU A 326 -12.92 -2.23 -8.91
C LEU A 326 -12.81 -0.99 -8.02
N ASP A 327 -11.60 -0.46 -7.87
CA ASP A 327 -11.35 0.76 -7.10
C ASP A 327 -10.78 1.86 -8.00
N LEU A 328 -11.58 2.92 -8.17
CA LEU A 328 -11.26 4.14 -8.91
C LEU A 328 -11.50 5.38 -8.03
N ASN A 329 -11.42 5.23 -6.70
CA ASN A 329 -11.54 6.37 -5.79
C ASN A 329 -10.41 7.38 -6.04
N GLY A 330 -10.60 8.66 -5.73
CA GLY A 330 -9.57 9.69 -5.99
C GLY A 330 -9.32 9.99 -7.47
N THR A 331 -10.20 9.54 -8.37
CA THR A 331 -10.36 10.05 -9.74
C THR A 331 -10.67 11.55 -9.72
N LYS A 332 -10.18 12.30 -10.70
CA LYS A 332 -10.59 13.69 -10.96
C LYS A 332 -11.98 13.70 -11.62
N LEU A 333 -13.00 13.16 -10.94
CA LEU A 333 -14.40 13.27 -11.34
C LEU A 333 -14.88 14.68 -11.00
N GLN A 334 -14.47 15.66 -11.81
CA GLN A 334 -15.00 17.00 -11.69
C GLN A 334 -16.47 16.99 -12.13
N GLY A 335 -17.36 17.18 -11.14
CA GLY A 335 -18.66 17.75 -11.43
C GLY A 335 -18.48 19.16 -11.98
N SER A 336 -18.57 19.32 -13.30
CA SER A 336 -19.12 20.49 -14.00
C SER A 336 -18.82 20.39 -15.50
N CYS A 337 -19.83 20.06 -16.29
CA CYS A 337 -19.90 20.63 -17.63
C CYS A 337 -20.09 22.14 -17.46
N CYS A 338 -18.99 22.90 -17.53
CA CYS A 338 -18.97 24.30 -17.95
C CYS A 338 -17.54 24.82 -18.02
N SER A 339 -17.14 25.15 -19.25
CA SER A 339 -16.07 26.06 -19.68
C SER A 339 -14.84 25.34 -20.23
N SER A 340 -14.93 25.06 -21.53
CA SER A 340 -13.81 25.07 -22.46
C SER A 340 -12.88 26.24 -22.17
N HIS A 341 -11.70 25.96 -21.63
CA HIS A 341 -10.48 26.69 -21.97
C HIS A 341 -9.32 25.69 -21.86
N ILE A 342 -8.80 25.34 -23.03
CA ILE A 342 -7.45 24.83 -23.23
C ILE A 342 -6.51 25.87 -22.60
N CYS A 343 -5.77 25.47 -21.58
CA CYS A 343 -4.49 26.10 -21.25
C CYS A 343 -3.44 24.99 -21.38
N LEU A 344 -2.71 25.05 -22.48
CA LEU A 344 -1.37 24.51 -22.57
C LEU A 344 -0.51 25.47 -21.76
N ASP A 345 0.01 25.02 -20.63
CA ASP A 345 1.13 25.66 -19.93
C ASP A 345 2.15 24.52 -19.76
N ASP A 346 3.06 24.35 -20.72
CA ASP A 346 4.37 25.00 -20.82
C ASP A 346 5.37 24.31 -19.88
N ASP A 347 6.18 23.43 -20.49
CA ASP A 347 7.41 22.88 -19.92
C ASP A 347 8.36 24.06 -19.69
N GLY A 348 8.32 24.63 -18.49
CA GLY A 348 9.23 25.67 -18.03
C GLY A 348 10.38 25.07 -17.25
N ASP A 349 11.57 25.25 -17.81
CA ASP A 349 12.89 24.93 -17.27
C ASP A 349 13.03 25.20 -15.76
N LEU A 350 13.67 24.25 -15.09
CA LEU A 350 14.20 24.42 -13.74
C LEU A 350 15.53 25.17 -13.85
N ASP A 351 15.46 26.50 -13.89
CA ASP A 351 16.61 27.33 -13.55
C ASP A 351 16.71 27.46 -12.03
N ASP A 352 17.83 26.95 -11.53
CA ASP A 352 18.35 27.15 -10.18
C ASP A 352 18.59 28.64 -9.94
N ASP A 353 17.94 29.20 -8.92
CA ASP A 353 18.40 30.43 -8.27
C ASP A 353 18.49 30.13 -6.77
N ASP A 354 19.73 29.86 -6.37
CA ASP A 354 20.26 29.95 -5.02
C ASP A 354 20.04 31.37 -4.47
N ASP A 355 19.41 31.47 -3.31
CA ASP A 355 19.63 32.56 -2.35
C ASP A 355 18.96 32.16 -1.04
N ASP A 356 19.75 31.71 -0.06
CA ASP A 356 19.45 31.94 1.37
C ASP A 356 20.73 31.74 2.21
N GLU A 357 21.40 32.88 2.39
CA GLU A 357 22.13 33.39 3.55
C GLU A 357 22.77 32.42 4.56
N ASP A 358 24.08 32.59 4.67
CA ASP A 358 25.00 32.04 5.67
C ASP A 358 24.56 32.28 7.13
N GLU A 359 24.56 31.22 7.94
CA GLU A 359 24.90 31.29 9.37
C GLU A 359 26.00 30.25 9.66
N ASP A 360 27.26 30.70 9.61
CA ASP A 360 28.44 29.98 10.10
C ASP A 360 28.51 30.04 11.63
N GLU A 361 28.64 28.88 12.29
CA GLU A 361 29.48 28.71 13.49
C GLU A 361 30.18 27.33 13.43
N ASP A 362 31.51 27.41 13.28
CA ASP A 362 32.58 26.56 13.81
C ASP A 362 32.57 25.02 13.60
N GLU A 363 33.60 24.48 12.93
CA GLU A 363 34.80 23.87 13.58
C GLU A 363 35.77 23.21 12.54
N GLU A 364 37.04 23.62 12.64
CA GLU A 364 38.31 22.87 12.50
C GLU A 364 38.55 21.88 11.31
N ARG A 365 39.48 22.32 10.43
CA ARG A 365 40.65 21.62 9.83
C ARG A 365 40.71 20.08 9.83
N ASP A 366 40.99 19.51 8.66
CA ASP A 366 42.35 19.01 8.34
C ASP A 366 42.48 18.68 6.84
N ASP A 367 43.72 18.87 6.37
CA ASP A 367 44.22 18.68 5.01
C ASP A 367 44.06 17.24 4.49
N ASP A 368 43.82 17.07 3.18
CA ASP A 368 44.68 16.24 2.34
C ASP A 368 44.34 16.44 0.85
N ASP A 369 45.38 16.83 0.12
CA ASP A 369 45.47 16.94 -1.34
C ASP A 369 45.25 15.57 -2.01
N GLU A 370 44.57 15.55 -3.16
CA GLU A 370 45.07 14.79 -4.33
C GLU A 370 44.42 15.30 -5.63
N GLU A 371 45.25 15.98 -6.43
CA GLU A 371 45.00 16.30 -7.83
C GLU A 371 44.92 15.01 -8.66
N VAL A 372 43.89 14.86 -9.50
CA VAL A 372 44.05 14.14 -10.78
C VAL A 372 43.34 14.90 -11.88
N ASN A 373 44.14 15.24 -12.88
CA ASN A 373 43.86 16.04 -14.05
C ASN A 373 43.09 15.25 -15.13
N GLU A 374 42.20 15.97 -15.81
CA GLU A 374 41.83 15.93 -17.23
C GLU A 374 42.04 14.64 -18.04
N GLU A 375 40.99 14.11 -18.68
CA GLU A 375 40.97 13.90 -20.14
C GLU A 375 39.52 14.03 -20.67
N GLU A 376 39.30 15.08 -21.48
CA GLU A 376 38.14 15.28 -22.34
C GLU A 376 38.23 14.35 -23.56
N VAL A 377 37.10 13.75 -23.95
CA VAL A 377 36.94 13.18 -25.30
C VAL A 377 35.61 13.67 -25.86
N GLU A 378 35.72 14.60 -26.80
CA GLU A 378 34.66 14.98 -27.74
C GLU A 378 34.50 13.87 -28.79
N GLU A 379 33.28 13.38 -29.00
CA GLU A 379 32.91 12.72 -30.25
C GLU A 379 31.61 13.34 -30.77
N GLU A 380 31.75 14.04 -31.89
CA GLU A 380 30.68 14.49 -32.79
C GLU A 380 30.18 13.31 -33.66
N GLU A 381 29.02 13.53 -34.30
CA GLU A 381 28.40 12.83 -35.46
C GLU A 381 27.07 12.11 -35.14
N GLU A 382 26.03 12.12 -35.98
CA GLU A 382 25.54 12.96 -37.07
C GLU A 382 24.03 12.60 -37.18
N GLU A 383 23.18 13.54 -37.55
CA GLU A 383 21.75 13.31 -37.79
C GLU A 383 21.51 12.71 -39.19
N GLU A 384 20.65 11.69 -39.31
CA GLU A 384 19.96 11.37 -40.56
C GLU A 384 18.46 11.18 -40.31
N GLU A 385 17.67 12.11 -40.86
CA GLU A 385 16.22 12.02 -41.02
C GLU A 385 15.88 11.22 -42.29
N GLU A 386 14.93 10.28 -42.21
CA GLU A 386 14.18 9.81 -43.38
C GLU A 386 12.67 9.82 -43.10
N GLU A 387 11.97 10.74 -43.75
CA GLU A 387 10.51 10.72 -43.94
C GLU A 387 10.14 9.77 -45.10
N GLU A 388 9.11 8.93 -44.93
CA GLU A 388 8.30 8.51 -46.09
C GLU A 388 6.82 8.23 -45.73
N SER A 389 5.98 8.55 -46.71
CA SER A 389 4.56 8.94 -46.65
C SER A 389 3.53 7.86 -46.31
N LEU A 390 2.44 8.25 -45.63
CA LEU A 390 1.20 7.47 -45.50
C LEU A 390 0.14 7.91 -46.54
N GLY A 391 -0.27 6.96 -47.39
CA GLY A 391 -1.35 7.12 -48.35
C GLY A 391 -2.74 6.98 -47.73
N ASN A 392 -3.58 7.98 -47.98
CA ASN A 392 -5.01 8.01 -47.67
C ASN A 392 -5.79 6.89 -48.38
N ASN A 393 -6.66 6.18 -47.64
CA ASN A 393 -7.83 5.52 -48.21
C ASN A 393 -9.02 5.62 -47.25
N VAL A 394 -9.98 6.47 -47.64
CA VAL A 394 -11.26 6.69 -46.98
C VAL A 394 -12.28 5.75 -47.62
N ILE A 395 -12.91 4.86 -46.84
CA ILE A 395 -14.11 4.14 -47.26
C ILE A 395 -15.23 4.33 -46.22
N SER A 396 -16.16 5.20 -46.59
CA SER A 396 -17.62 5.18 -46.42
C SER A 396 -18.24 4.15 -45.46
N LEU A 397 -19.04 4.63 -44.51
CA LEU A 397 -20.27 3.91 -44.11
C LEU A 397 -21.44 4.86 -43.89
N THR A 398 -22.48 4.56 -44.65
CA THR A 398 -23.76 5.25 -44.81
C THR A 398 -24.73 4.93 -43.67
N PHE A 399 -25.46 5.96 -43.26
CA PHE A 399 -26.63 5.89 -42.37
C PHE A 399 -27.74 5.04 -42.99
N TYR A 400 -28.30 4.11 -42.21
CA TYR A 400 -29.64 3.57 -42.44
C TYR A 400 -30.49 3.70 -41.18
N SER A 401 -31.67 4.28 -41.38
CA SER A 401 -32.71 4.59 -40.40
C SER A 401 -33.97 3.75 -40.68
N PHE A 402 -34.82 3.65 -39.64
CA PHE A 402 -36.22 3.20 -39.56
C PHE A 402 -36.51 1.71 -39.22
N PRO A 403 -37.66 1.39 -38.59
CA PRO A 403 -38.47 2.15 -37.63
C PRO A 403 -38.89 1.34 -36.38
N CYS A 404 -39.28 2.09 -35.35
CA CYS A 404 -39.88 1.63 -34.09
C CYS A 404 -41.35 1.18 -34.29
N GLN A 405 -41.76 0.08 -33.63
CA GLN A 405 -43.18 -0.19 -33.35
C GLN A 405 -43.39 -0.43 -31.85
N LEU A 406 -44.45 0.22 -31.38
CA LEU A 406 -44.87 0.47 -30.01
C LEU A 406 -45.65 -0.71 -29.43
N SER A 407 -45.47 -1.01 -28.15
CA SER A 407 -46.51 -1.63 -27.30
C SER A 407 -46.23 -1.32 -25.81
N THR A 408 -47.20 -0.69 -25.14
CA THR A 408 -47.36 -0.57 -23.67
C THR A 408 -48.87 -0.80 -23.37
N PRO A 409 -49.35 -0.96 -22.11
CA PRO A 409 -48.65 -0.93 -20.82
C PRO A 409 -49.05 -2.04 -19.81
N VAL A 410 -48.24 -2.25 -18.75
CA VAL A 410 -48.74 -2.73 -17.45
C VAL A 410 -48.06 -1.96 -16.31
N SER A 411 -48.90 -1.29 -15.51
CA SER A 411 -48.73 -0.77 -14.14
C SER A 411 -47.46 0.02 -13.79
N ALA A 412 -47.62 1.35 -13.63
CA ALA A 412 -46.60 2.25 -13.10
C ALA A 412 -46.25 1.90 -11.63
N PRO A 413 -44.97 1.66 -11.29
CA PRO A 413 -44.50 1.71 -9.91
C PRO A 413 -44.47 3.17 -9.46
N ARG A 414 -44.93 3.47 -8.25
CA ARG A 414 -44.79 4.81 -7.64
C ARG A 414 -43.32 5.24 -7.69
N PRO A 415 -43.03 6.53 -7.96
CA PRO A 415 -41.66 7.02 -7.94
C PRO A 415 -41.05 6.81 -6.54
N PRO A 416 -39.76 6.41 -6.46
CA PRO A 416 -39.08 6.22 -5.18
C PRO A 416 -39.03 7.55 -4.42
N ASP A 417 -39.31 7.50 -3.11
CA ASP A 417 -39.14 8.65 -2.24
C ASP A 417 -37.65 8.87 -1.88
N VAL A 418 -37.32 10.04 -1.37
CA VAL A 418 -35.93 10.41 -1.00
C VAL A 418 -35.35 9.44 0.04
N SER A 419 -36.19 8.86 0.90
CA SER A 419 -35.78 7.89 1.92
C SER A 419 -35.25 6.60 1.28
N SER A 420 -35.90 6.11 0.22
CA SER A 420 -35.47 4.94 -0.54
C SER A 420 -34.13 5.12 -1.23
N PHE A 421 -33.80 6.33 -1.68
CA PHE A 421 -32.50 6.67 -2.25
C PHE A 421 -31.41 6.71 -1.17
N LEU A 422 -31.66 7.37 -0.03
CA LEU A 422 -30.67 7.48 1.04
C LEU A 422 -30.32 6.14 1.70
N SER A 423 -31.27 5.20 1.78
CA SER A 423 -31.00 3.86 2.31
C SER A 423 -30.23 2.97 1.33
N PHE A 424 -30.38 3.18 0.01
CA PHE A 424 -29.78 2.34 -1.04
C PHE A 424 -29.52 3.18 -2.31
N PRO A 425 -28.47 3.99 -2.34
CA PRO A 425 -28.23 4.95 -3.42
C PRO A 425 -27.91 4.26 -4.74
N SER A 426 -28.52 4.73 -5.83
CA SER A 426 -28.19 4.30 -7.19
C SER A 426 -28.46 5.41 -8.21
N PRO A 427 -27.76 5.43 -9.37
CA PRO A 427 -27.94 6.44 -10.41
C PRO A 427 -29.40 6.53 -10.90
N ASP A 428 -30.04 5.37 -11.12
CA ASP A 428 -31.44 5.28 -11.51
C ASP A 428 -32.41 5.89 -10.49
N LYS A 429 -32.15 5.70 -9.19
CA LYS A 429 -32.99 6.26 -8.12
C LYS A 429 -32.80 7.77 -8.01
N LEU A 430 -31.57 8.26 -8.18
CA LEU A 430 -31.23 9.69 -8.16
C LEU A 430 -31.89 10.45 -9.32
N LEU A 431 -31.86 9.87 -10.52
CA LEU A 431 -32.50 10.45 -11.71
C LEU A 431 -34.02 10.48 -11.58
N LYS A 432 -34.62 9.46 -10.95
CA LYS A 432 -36.06 9.38 -10.67
C LYS A 432 -36.57 10.41 -9.66
N LEU A 433 -35.70 11.06 -8.88
CA LEU A 433 -36.05 12.18 -7.97
C LEU A 433 -36.26 13.53 -8.70
N GLY A 434 -36.01 13.57 -10.01
CA GLY A 434 -36.35 14.71 -10.87
C GLY A 434 -35.42 15.92 -10.74
N ALA A 435 -35.82 17.06 -11.32
CA ALA A 435 -35.00 18.28 -11.41
C ALA A 435 -34.74 18.95 -10.04
N ARG A 436 -35.54 18.63 -9.02
CA ARG A 436 -35.37 19.13 -7.64
C ARG A 436 -34.61 18.14 -6.74
N ARG A 437 -33.95 17.13 -7.32
CA ARG A 437 -33.22 16.07 -6.58
C ARG A 437 -32.18 16.61 -5.60
N ALA A 438 -31.41 17.64 -5.99
CA ALA A 438 -30.41 18.23 -5.11
C ALA A 438 -31.06 18.88 -3.87
N LEU A 439 -32.14 19.63 -4.08
CA LEU A 439 -32.89 20.31 -3.01
C LEU A 439 -33.63 19.32 -2.08
N LEU A 440 -34.18 18.24 -2.64
CA LEU A 440 -34.86 17.18 -1.89
C LEU A 440 -33.89 16.34 -1.06
N ILE A 441 -32.71 16.02 -1.62
CA ILE A 441 -31.64 15.33 -0.90
C ILE A 441 -31.06 16.25 0.17
N GLU A 442 -30.83 17.52 -0.12
CA GLU A 442 -30.35 18.51 0.85
C GLU A 442 -31.33 18.70 2.02
N GLN A 443 -32.64 18.79 1.75
CA GLN A 443 -33.67 18.85 2.79
C GLN A 443 -33.71 17.59 3.67
N GLN A 444 -33.43 16.41 3.11
CA GLN A 444 -33.46 15.14 3.83
C GLN A 444 -32.12 14.80 4.52
N VAL A 445 -30.99 15.22 3.96
CA VAL A 445 -29.62 15.07 4.50
C VAL A 445 -29.40 16.01 5.68
N ASN A 446 -30.02 17.20 5.66
CA ASN A 446 -30.12 18.07 6.83
C ASN A 446 -30.85 17.41 8.02
N GLY A 447 -31.65 16.35 7.80
CA GLY A 447 -32.26 15.53 8.86
C GLY A 447 -31.56 14.18 9.11
N GLY A 448 -31.02 13.54 8.07
CA GLY A 448 -30.51 12.17 8.10
C GLY A 448 -29.08 12.02 8.61
N SER A 449 -28.14 12.88 8.18
CA SER A 449 -26.73 12.82 8.60
C SER A 449 -26.54 13.17 10.08
N ILE A 450 -27.38 14.09 10.58
CA ILE A 450 -27.44 14.47 11.98
C ILE A 450 -27.83 13.27 12.85
N SER A 451 -28.79 12.44 12.42
CA SER A 451 -29.29 11.30 13.21
C SER A 451 -28.24 10.19 13.40
N GLN A 452 -27.44 9.90 12.37
CA GLN A 452 -26.37 8.89 12.43
C GLN A 452 -25.17 9.40 13.22
N SER A 453 -24.77 10.66 12.99
CA SER A 453 -23.70 11.31 13.75
C SER A 453 -24.05 11.46 15.23
N HIS A 454 -25.32 11.78 15.53
CA HIS A 454 -25.87 11.79 16.89
C HIS A 454 -25.77 10.40 17.53
N ALA A 455 -26.22 9.34 16.85
CA ALA A 455 -26.20 7.98 17.43
C ALA A 455 -24.77 7.53 17.77
N LEU A 456 -23.81 7.82 16.89
CA LEU A 456 -22.39 7.51 17.09
C LEU A 456 -21.81 8.30 18.27
N LEU A 457 -22.02 9.62 18.30
CA LEU A 457 -21.47 10.48 19.36
C LEU A 457 -22.14 10.23 20.72
N LYS A 458 -23.45 9.94 20.74
CA LYS A 458 -24.14 9.50 21.94
C LYS A 458 -23.52 8.22 22.51
N LYS A 459 -23.23 7.24 21.66
CA LYS A 459 -22.56 5.99 22.08
C LYS A 459 -21.13 6.25 22.58
N ALA A 460 -20.37 7.09 21.89
CA ALA A 460 -19.00 7.45 22.27
C ALA A 460 -18.97 8.16 23.64
N PHE A 461 -19.70 9.26 23.81
CA PHE A 461 -19.73 10.02 25.06
C PHE A 461 -20.40 9.30 26.24
N SER A 462 -21.24 8.29 25.97
CA SER A 462 -21.81 7.42 27.02
C SER A 462 -20.89 6.26 27.42
N THR A 463 -19.73 6.07 26.76
CA THR A 463 -18.78 4.99 27.04
C THR A 463 -17.75 5.46 28.09
N PRO A 464 -17.62 4.81 29.26
CA PRO A 464 -16.74 5.27 30.34
C PRO A 464 -15.26 5.39 29.99
N SER A 465 -14.77 4.61 29.01
CA SER A 465 -13.39 4.64 28.53
C SER A 465 -13.14 5.70 27.46
N PHE A 466 -14.16 6.41 26.99
CA PHE A 466 -14.01 7.41 25.94
C PHE A 466 -13.42 8.70 26.48
N GLN A 467 -12.26 9.08 25.96
CA GLN A 467 -11.56 10.30 26.37
C GLN A 467 -12.13 11.53 25.67
N GLY A 468 -13.20 12.10 26.24
CA GLY A 468 -13.91 13.25 25.67
C GLY A 468 -13.04 14.50 25.44
N TYR A 469 -11.98 14.70 26.23
CA TYR A 469 -11.03 15.80 26.06
C TYR A 469 -10.11 15.61 24.84
N SER A 470 -9.61 14.38 24.61
CA SER A 470 -8.82 14.05 23.43
C SER A 470 -9.63 14.28 22.16
N PHE A 471 -10.90 13.86 22.15
CA PHE A 471 -11.82 14.10 21.05
C PHE A 471 -11.98 15.59 20.71
N VAL A 472 -12.19 16.46 21.70
CA VAL A 472 -12.35 17.90 21.45
C VAL A 472 -11.06 18.55 21.00
N SER A 473 -9.91 18.16 21.55
CA SER A 473 -8.60 18.65 21.10
C SER A 473 -8.35 18.29 19.63
N SER A 474 -8.61 17.04 19.24
CA SER A 474 -8.50 16.61 17.83
C SER A 474 -9.51 17.34 16.93
N LEU A 475 -10.74 17.56 17.39
CA LEU A 475 -11.73 18.32 16.65
C LEU A 475 -11.28 19.77 16.40
N LEU A 476 -10.69 20.43 17.41
CA LEU A 476 -10.15 21.79 17.26
C LEU A 476 -8.99 21.85 16.28
N VAL A 477 -8.11 20.84 16.27
CA VAL A 477 -7.03 20.72 15.29
C VAL A 477 -7.59 20.58 13.87
N LEU A 478 -8.56 19.69 13.68
CA LEU A 478 -9.17 19.45 12.37
C LEU A 478 -9.95 20.66 11.85
N LEU A 479 -10.61 21.43 12.74
CA LEU A 479 -11.25 22.69 12.38
C LEU A 479 -10.24 23.84 12.13
N GLY A 480 -8.94 23.59 12.33
CA GLY A 480 -7.89 24.60 12.20
C GLY A 480 -7.89 25.65 13.32
N LEU A 481 -8.56 25.37 14.44
CA LEU A 481 -8.67 26.25 15.61
C LEU A 481 -7.55 26.02 16.64
N LEU A 482 -6.82 24.90 16.53
CA LEU A 482 -5.68 24.53 17.38
C LEU A 482 -4.54 23.97 16.51
N LYS A 483 -3.29 24.29 16.83
CA LYS A 483 -2.12 23.71 16.12
C LYS A 483 -1.82 22.32 16.68
N SER A 484 -1.49 21.38 15.80
CA SER A 484 -1.05 20.03 16.18
C SER A 484 0.47 19.97 16.27
N GLU A 485 0.98 19.19 17.22
CA GLU A 485 2.41 18.81 17.30
C GLU A 485 2.77 17.85 16.15
N ASP A 486 1.83 16.99 15.74
CA ASP A 486 2.01 15.95 14.72
C ASP A 486 1.81 16.45 13.27
N LYS A 487 1.89 17.77 13.03
CA LYS A 487 1.69 18.41 11.70
C LYS A 487 0.40 18.01 10.97
N VAL A 488 -0.66 17.66 11.70
CA VAL A 488 -1.98 17.32 11.12
C VAL A 488 -2.57 18.51 10.37
N LYS A 489 -2.88 18.33 9.07
CA LYS A 489 -3.48 19.37 8.24
C LYS A 489 -4.98 19.56 8.59
N PRO A 490 -5.47 20.80 8.78
CA PRO A 490 -6.89 21.08 8.94
C PRO A 490 -7.71 20.59 7.75
N VAL A 491 -8.96 20.20 8.00
CA VAL A 491 -9.89 19.79 6.94
C VAL A 491 -10.65 20.99 6.40
N LEU A 492 -11.11 20.90 5.13
CA LEU A 492 -12.00 21.90 4.57
C LEU A 492 -13.35 21.86 5.30
N VAL A 493 -13.64 22.90 6.09
CA VAL A 493 -14.88 22.99 6.85
C VAL A 493 -16.00 23.55 5.96
N VAL A 494 -17.04 22.75 5.74
CA VAL A 494 -18.32 23.19 5.16
C VAL A 494 -19.40 23.40 6.23
N PRO A 495 -20.47 24.20 5.97
CA PRO A 495 -21.49 24.56 6.98
C PRO A 495 -22.17 23.37 7.67
N GLY A 496 -22.33 22.23 6.98
CA GLY A 496 -22.95 21.03 7.54
C GLY A 496 -22.21 20.44 8.76
N HIS A 497 -20.88 20.57 8.80
CA HIS A 497 -20.09 20.13 9.97
C HIS A 497 -20.45 20.94 11.21
N LEU A 498 -20.58 22.27 11.06
CA LEU A 498 -20.90 23.18 12.15
C LEU A 498 -22.35 23.01 12.62
N HIS A 499 -23.30 22.73 11.72
CA HIS A 499 -24.67 22.41 12.10
C HIS A 499 -24.82 21.07 12.82
N THR A 500 -24.02 20.07 12.43
CA THR A 500 -23.98 18.78 13.13
C THR A 500 -23.41 18.96 14.53
N LEU A 501 -22.32 19.73 14.66
CA LEU A 501 -21.74 20.08 15.95
C LEU A 501 -22.73 20.87 16.81
N GLU A 502 -23.43 21.85 16.23
CA GLU A 502 -24.49 22.64 16.88
C GLU A 502 -25.63 21.75 17.40
N HIS A 503 -26.03 20.73 16.65
CA HIS A 503 -27.03 19.78 17.09
C HIS A 503 -26.53 18.91 18.24
N VAL A 504 -25.28 18.43 18.17
CA VAL A 504 -24.68 17.53 19.18
C VAL A 504 -24.46 18.24 20.50
N VAL A 505 -23.99 19.50 20.49
CA VAL A 505 -23.75 20.26 21.73
C VAL A 505 -25.05 20.59 22.49
N ARG A 506 -26.21 20.51 21.84
CA ARG A 506 -27.52 20.67 22.49
C ARG A 506 -28.00 19.42 23.23
N GLN A 507 -27.32 18.28 23.07
CA GLN A 507 -27.78 17.02 23.63
C GLN A 507 -27.21 16.80 25.04
N ASP A 508 -28.01 16.18 25.91
CA ASP A 508 -27.68 15.96 27.32
C ASP A 508 -26.44 15.07 27.56
N TYR A 509 -26.03 14.29 26.55
CA TYR A 509 -24.83 13.44 26.64
C TYR A 509 -23.53 14.20 26.36
N PHE A 510 -23.59 15.42 25.82
CA PHE A 510 -22.39 16.17 25.48
C PHE A 510 -21.83 16.87 26.74
N PRO A 511 -20.56 16.64 27.14
CA PRO A 511 -20.02 17.17 28.39
C PRO A 511 -20.00 18.70 28.45
N LYS A 512 -20.46 19.28 29.57
CA LYS A 512 -20.49 20.74 29.75
C LYS A 512 -19.09 21.38 29.74
N GLU A 513 -18.06 20.67 30.22
CA GLU A 513 -16.68 21.18 30.18
C GLU A 513 -16.20 21.40 28.73
N ASN A 514 -16.61 20.52 27.81
CA ASN A 514 -16.25 20.59 26.40
C ASN A 514 -16.95 21.76 25.67
N VAL A 515 -18.15 22.15 26.12
CA VAL A 515 -18.87 23.34 25.62
C VAL A 515 -18.06 24.60 25.89
N ALA A 516 -17.50 24.75 27.09
CA ALA A 516 -16.70 25.91 27.46
C ALA A 516 -15.39 26.02 26.65
N VAL A 517 -14.76 24.88 26.36
CA VAL A 517 -13.56 24.82 25.51
C VAL A 517 -13.89 25.21 24.07
N LEU A 518 -14.95 24.64 23.48
CA LEU A 518 -15.37 24.97 22.11
C LEU A 518 -15.72 26.46 21.96
N GLU A 519 -16.42 27.05 22.94
CA GLU A 519 -16.76 28.48 22.94
C GLU A 519 -15.50 29.37 22.94
N ALA A 520 -14.51 29.04 23.77
CA ALA A 520 -13.27 29.81 23.90
C ALA A 520 -12.44 29.85 22.61
N PHE A 521 -12.47 28.77 21.82
CA PHE A 521 -11.74 28.71 20.55
C PHE A 521 -12.57 29.23 19.37
N LEU A 522 -13.89 29.00 19.35
CA LEU A 522 -14.76 29.51 18.29
C LEU A 522 -14.95 31.03 18.34
N SER A 523 -14.81 31.65 19.51
CA SER A 523 -14.87 33.11 19.68
C SER A 523 -13.65 33.86 19.14
N ARG A 524 -12.55 33.17 18.80
CA ARG A 524 -11.35 33.76 18.21
C ARG A 524 -11.54 33.98 16.70
N ASN A 525 -11.02 35.07 16.16
CA ASN A 525 -11.03 35.28 14.71
C ASN A 525 -10.10 34.28 14.01
N ASN A 526 -10.64 33.51 13.07
CA ASN A 526 -9.89 32.54 12.30
C ASN A 526 -10.36 32.53 10.83
N LYS A 527 -9.42 32.67 9.90
CA LYS A 527 -9.64 32.67 8.45
C LYS A 527 -10.20 31.32 7.94
N THR A 528 -9.95 30.22 8.65
CA THR A 528 -10.39 28.87 8.24
C THR A 528 -11.90 28.66 8.26
N LEU A 529 -12.65 29.47 9.02
CA LEU A 529 -14.11 29.35 9.16
C LEU A 529 -14.87 30.52 8.51
N GLU A 530 -14.19 31.40 7.77
CA GLU A 530 -14.82 32.57 7.13
C GLU A 530 -15.87 32.15 6.08
N SER A 531 -15.60 31.08 5.32
CA SER A 531 -16.54 30.49 4.36
C SER A 531 -17.84 29.96 4.99
N CYS A 532 -17.87 29.78 6.32
CA CYS A 532 -18.99 29.21 7.08
C CYS A 532 -19.60 30.20 8.10
N GLY A 533 -19.45 31.51 7.91
CA GLY A 533 -19.80 32.55 8.89
C GLY A 533 -21.19 32.41 9.53
N ASN A 534 -22.23 32.11 8.75
CA ASN A 534 -23.59 31.94 9.27
C ASN A 534 -23.74 30.73 10.21
N ALA A 535 -23.19 29.58 9.84
CA ALA A 535 -23.24 28.37 10.65
C ALA A 535 -22.37 28.49 11.91
N ARG A 536 -21.22 29.18 11.80
CA ARG A 536 -20.36 29.52 12.93
C ARG A 536 -21.10 30.39 13.95
N ASN A 537 -21.80 31.42 13.51
CA ASN A 537 -22.57 32.31 14.39
C ASN A 537 -23.73 31.55 15.08
N GLY A 538 -24.39 30.64 14.37
CA GLY A 538 -25.42 29.76 14.94
C GLY A 538 -24.88 28.83 16.05
N LEU A 539 -23.74 28.20 15.80
CA LEU A 539 -23.04 27.38 16.78
C LEU A 539 -22.57 28.21 17.99
N GLN A 540 -21.97 29.38 17.79
CA GLN A 540 -21.56 30.28 18.89
C GLN A 540 -22.74 30.70 19.77
N SER A 541 -23.87 31.10 19.16
CA SER A 541 -25.08 31.45 19.93
C SER A 541 -25.60 30.25 20.72
N THR A 542 -25.49 29.05 20.17
CA THR A 542 -25.90 27.82 20.85
C THR A 542 -24.99 27.47 22.02
N LEU A 543 -23.67 27.55 21.86
CA LEU A 543 -22.70 27.29 22.92
C LEU A 543 -22.90 28.25 24.11
N GLN A 544 -23.19 29.53 23.85
CA GLN A 544 -23.52 30.51 24.89
C GLN A 544 -24.80 30.17 25.65
N ARG A 545 -25.81 29.60 24.98
CA ARG A 545 -27.09 29.21 25.60
C ARG A 545 -27.00 27.94 26.42
N VAL A 546 -26.22 26.95 25.97
CA VAL A 546 -26.11 25.63 26.61
C VAL A 546 -25.12 25.62 27.79
N ARG A 547 -24.33 26.68 27.94
CA ARG A 547 -23.37 26.85 29.05
C ARG A 547 -24.02 26.95 30.44
N PHE A 548 -25.31 27.28 30.52
CA PHE A 548 -26.07 27.38 31.77
C PHE A 548 -26.93 26.13 32.00
#